data_AF-A0A090SYP0-F1
#
_entry.id   AF-A0A090SYP0-F1
#
_cell.length_a   1.000
_cell.length_b   1.000
_cell.length_c   1.000
_cell.angle_alpha   90.00
_cell.angle_beta   90.00
_cell.angle_gamma   90.00
#
_symmetry.space_group_name_H-M   'P 1'
#
loop_
_entity.id
_entity.type
_entity.pdbx_description
1 polymer ?
#
loop_
_entity_poly.entity_id
_entity_poly.type
_entity_poly.pdbx_seq_one_letter_code
_entity_poly.pdbx_strand_id
1 'polypeptide(L)'
;MFSQFQFEVAQTLTISTTAVIALQAVGAAAGNMIAIHNVVAASATVGLLGREGLTLRKTIIPTFYYLVVTGLIGLALVYGFHFTDALMN
;
A
#
# COMPACT_ATOMS: atom_id res chain seq x y z
N MET A 1 6.69 12.69 -5.77
CA MET A 1 5.74 13.83 -5.83
C MET A 1 4.49 13.58 -4.99
N PHE A 2 3.74 12.48 -5.18
CA PHE A 2 2.54 12.22 -4.36
C PHE A 2 2.81 12.00 -2.86
N SER A 3 3.95 11.40 -2.51
CA SER A 3 4.41 11.27 -1.11
C SER A 3 4.55 12.63 -0.41
N GLN A 4 5.11 13.62 -1.09
CA GLN A 4 5.25 14.96 -0.54
C GLN A 4 3.92 15.68 -0.34
N PHE A 5 2.99 15.51 -1.29
CA PHE A 5 1.61 15.99 -1.11
C PHE A 5 0.94 15.37 0.12
N GLN A 6 1.07 14.05 0.32
CA GLN A 6 0.51 13.37 1.48
C GLN A 6 1.17 13.81 2.79
N PHE A 7 2.47 14.10 2.77
CA PHE A 7 3.21 14.65 3.90
C PHE A 7 2.65 16.03 4.29
N GLU A 8 2.51 16.95 3.33
CA GLU A 8 1.98 18.30 3.56
C GLU A 8 0.52 18.27 4.07
N VAL A 9 -0.31 17.38 3.52
CA VAL A 9 -1.69 17.16 3.98
C VAL A 9 -1.72 16.61 5.41
N ALA A 10 -0.86 15.64 5.73
CA ALA A 10 -0.74 15.09 7.08
C ALA A 10 -0.31 16.15 8.10
N GLN A 11 0.65 17.02 7.76
CA GLN A 11 1.03 18.15 8.60
C GLN A 11 -0.13 19.13 8.81
N THR A 12 -0.86 19.47 7.74
CA THR A 12 -2.01 20.40 7.81
C THR A 12 -3.13 19.85 8.69
N LEU A 13 -3.34 18.53 8.67
CA LEU A 13 -4.33 17.84 9.49
C LEU A 13 -3.82 17.50 10.90
N THR A 14 -2.57 17.86 11.25
CA THR A 14 -1.93 17.55 12.54
C THR A 14 -1.95 16.06 12.89
N ILE A 15 -1.80 15.20 11.89
CA ILE A 15 -1.67 13.74 12.03
C ILE A 15 -0.25 13.30 11.72
N SER A 16 0.17 12.12 12.20
CA SER A 16 1.54 11.63 11.93
C SER A 16 1.82 11.50 10.43
N THR A 17 2.79 12.29 9.96
CA THR A 17 3.32 12.20 8.61
C THR A 17 4.01 10.86 8.39
N THR A 18 4.72 10.35 9.40
CA THR A 18 5.40 9.04 9.33
C THR A 18 4.42 7.91 9.06
N ALA A 19 3.29 7.89 9.77
CA ALA A 19 2.25 6.87 9.59
C ALA A 19 1.61 6.95 8.20
N VAL A 20 1.29 8.15 7.72
CA VAL A 20 0.67 8.37 6.40
C VAL A 20 1.61 7.94 5.27
N ILE A 21 2.89 8.33 5.31
CA ILE A 21 3.87 7.95 4.29
C ILE A 21 4.19 6.46 4.34
N ALA A 22 4.25 5.85 5.53
CA ALA A 22 4.42 4.41 5.67
C ALA A 22 3.24 3.64 5.02
N LEU A 23 1.99 4.07 5.26
CA LEU A 23 0.81 3.46 4.63
C LEU A 23 0.83 3.59 3.11
N GLN A 24 1.30 4.73 2.58
CA GLN A 24 1.49 4.90 1.15
C GLN A 24 2.46 3.85 0.57
N ALA A 25 3.61 3.67 1.22
CA ALA A 25 4.62 2.70 0.79
C ALA A 25 4.08 1.27 0.81
N VAL A 26 3.29 0.92 1.84
CA VAL A 26 2.60 -0.37 1.94
C VAL A 26 1.59 -0.56 0.79
N GLY A 27 0.77 0.46 0.50
CA GLY A 27 -0.17 0.43 -0.62
C GLY A 27 0.53 0.29 -1.98
N ALA A 28 1.67 0.96 -2.17
CA ALA A 28 2.49 0.82 -3.37
C ALA A 28 3.04 -0.61 -3.53
N ALA A 29 3.54 -1.22 -2.45
CA ALA A 29 3.98 -2.60 -2.46
C ALA A 29 2.83 -3.58 -2.76
N ALA A 30 1.64 -3.34 -2.20
CA ALA A 30 0.46 -4.15 -2.46
C ALA A 30 0.02 -4.08 -3.94
N GLY A 31 0.06 -2.90 -4.55
CA GLY A 31 -0.28 -2.68 -5.96
C GLY A 31 0.61 -3.45 -6.94
N ASN A 32 1.88 -3.69 -6.59
CA ASN A 32 2.81 -4.43 -7.44
C ASN A 32 2.38 -5.89 -7.68
N MET A 33 1.61 -6.50 -6.77
CA MET A 33 1.11 -7.88 -6.91
C MET A 33 0.06 -8.06 -8.02
N ILE A 34 -0.60 -6.97 -8.44
CA ILE A 34 -1.65 -6.97 -9.47
C ILE A 34 -1.25 -6.17 -10.71
N ALA A 35 -0.06 -5.58 -10.74
CA ALA A 35 0.41 -4.82 -11.88
C ALA A 35 0.66 -5.76 -13.08
N ILE A 36 0.01 -5.48 -14.20
CA ILE A 36 0.06 -6.35 -15.40
C ILE A 36 1.51 -6.58 -15.85
N HIS A 37 2.37 -5.55 -15.82
CA HIS A 37 3.77 -5.69 -16.21
C HIS A 37 4.54 -6.68 -15.32
N ASN A 38 4.25 -6.73 -14.01
CA ASN A 38 4.86 -7.68 -13.09
C ASN A 38 4.31 -9.09 -13.28
N VAL A 39 2.99 -9.22 -13.47
CA VAL A 39 2.34 -10.53 -13.65
C VAL A 39 2.76 -11.18 -14.97
N VAL A 40 2.88 -10.40 -16.05
CA VAL A 40 3.37 -10.87 -17.35
C VAL A 40 4.83 -11.28 -17.24
N ALA A 41 5.69 -10.45 -16.62
CA ALA A 41 7.10 -10.77 -16.43
C ALA A 41 7.29 -12.05 -15.60
N ALA A 42 6.56 -12.19 -14.50
CA ALA A 42 6.59 -13.40 -13.67
C ALA A 42 6.06 -14.63 -14.44
N SER A 43 4.97 -14.48 -15.20
CA SER A 43 4.41 -15.59 -15.99
C SER A 43 5.38 -16.07 -17.08
N ALA A 44 6.21 -15.17 -17.62
CA ALA A 44 7.26 -15.52 -18.57
C ALA A 44 8.41 -16.33 -17.95
N THR A 45 8.81 -16.05 -16.70
CA THR A 45 9.93 -16.76 -16.05
C THR A 45 9.58 -18.16 -15.59
N VAL A 46 8.31 -18.42 -15.24
CA VAL A 46 7.84 -19.73 -14.77
C VAL A 46 7.11 -20.55 -15.85
N GLY A 47 7.09 -20.08 -17.10
CA GLY A 47 6.47 -20.80 -18.22
C GLY A 47 4.94 -20.83 -18.21
N LEU A 48 4.31 -19.85 -17.56
CA LEU A 48 2.84 -19.72 -17.46
C LEU A 48 2.27 -18.66 -18.43
N LEU A 49 2.95 -18.40 -19.56
CA LEU A 49 2.51 -17.45 -20.58
C LEU A 49 1.07 -17.71 -21.04
N GLY A 50 0.28 -16.65 -21.19
CA GLY A 50 -1.15 -16.74 -21.53
C GLY A 50 -2.06 -17.14 -20.36
N ARG A 51 -1.52 -17.37 -19.15
CA ARG A 51 -2.30 -17.60 -17.91
C ARG A 51 -2.23 -16.44 -16.92
N GLU A 52 -1.82 -15.26 -17.37
CA GLU A 52 -1.69 -14.04 -16.55
C GLU A 52 -2.99 -13.68 -15.82
N GLY A 53 -4.14 -13.83 -16.49
CA GLY A 53 -5.44 -13.59 -15.88
C GLY A 53 -5.76 -14.54 -14.73
N LEU A 54 -5.31 -15.81 -14.79
CA LEU A 54 -5.46 -16.76 -13.69
C LEU A 54 -4.55 -16.38 -12.51
N THR A 55 -3.33 -15.94 -12.79
CA THR A 55 -2.40 -15.44 -11.77
C THR A 55 -2.99 -14.20 -11.09
N LEU A 56 -3.46 -13.22 -11.86
CA LEU A 56 -4.07 -12.00 -11.35
C LEU A 56 -5.31 -12.28 -10.49
N ARG A 57 -6.17 -13.21 -10.94
CA ARG A 57 -7.36 -13.62 -10.19
C ARG A 57 -7.02 -14.31 -8.88
N LYS A 58 -5.85 -14.96 -8.78
CA LYS A 58 -5.35 -15.53 -7.52
C LYS A 58 -4.68 -14.49 -6.63
N THR A 59 -3.96 -13.52 -7.21
CA THR A 59 -3.25 -12.49 -6.42
C THR A 59 -4.17 -11.37 -5.92
N ILE A 60 -5.33 -11.16 -6.54
CA ILE A 60 -6.27 -10.13 -6.08
C ILE A 60 -6.78 -10.37 -4.65
N ILE A 61 -6.96 -11.64 -4.25
CA ILE A 61 -7.43 -12.01 -2.92
C ILE A 61 -6.41 -11.62 -1.84
N PRO A 62 -5.14 -12.06 -1.90
CA PRO A 62 -4.14 -11.63 -0.93
C PRO A 62 -3.87 -10.13 -1.00
N THR A 63 -3.90 -9.50 -2.18
CA THR A 63 -3.80 -8.03 -2.29
C THR A 63 -4.92 -7.32 -1.55
N PHE A 64 -6.16 -7.77 -1.72
CA PHE A 64 -7.32 -7.18 -1.05
C PHE A 64 -7.23 -7.36 0.46
N TYR A 65 -6.93 -8.57 0.93
CA TYR A 65 -6.71 -8.83 2.35
C TYR A 65 -5.63 -7.91 2.92
N TYR A 66 -4.49 -7.81 2.24
CA TYR A 66 -3.37 -7.01 2.69
C TYR A 66 -3.75 -5.52 2.78
N LEU A 67 -4.39 -4.97 1.75
CA LEU A 67 -4.86 -3.58 1.74
C LEU A 67 -5.86 -3.27 2.87
N VAL A 68 -6.86 -4.12 3.06
CA VAL A 68 -7.89 -3.93 4.09
C VAL A 68 -7.26 -3.97 5.48
N VAL A 69 -6.44 -4.98 5.77
CA VAL A 69 -5.81 -5.13 7.09
C VAL A 69 -4.87 -3.96 7.37
N THR A 70 -4.00 -3.60 6.42
CA THR A 70 -3.06 -2.48 6.62
C THR A 70 -3.78 -1.14 6.71
N GLY A 71 -4.87 -0.95 5.97
CA GLY A 71 -5.70 0.25 6.05
C GLY A 71 -6.39 0.40 7.40
N LEU A 72 -6.92 -0.68 7.95
CA LEU A 72 -7.50 -0.69 9.30
C LEU A 72 -6.46 -0.39 10.37
N ILE A 73 -5.26 -0.97 10.26
CA ILE A 73 -4.14 -0.65 11.16
C ILE A 73 -3.79 0.84 11.06
N GLY A 74 -3.71 1.38 9.85
CA GLY A 74 -3.44 2.79 9.60
C GLY A 74 -4.46 3.73 10.24
N LEU A 75 -5.76 3.43 10.05
CA LEU A 75 -6.85 4.17 10.68
C LEU A 75 -6.78 4.10 12.21
N ALA A 76 -6.50 2.91 12.77
CA ALA A 76 -6.35 2.74 14.21
C ALA A 76 -5.15 3.54 14.77
N LEU A 77 -4.02 3.58 14.06
CA LEU A 77 -2.85 4.36 14.47
C LEU A 77 -3.13 5.87 14.48
N VAL A 78 -3.76 6.38 13.42
CA VAL A 78 -4.04 7.82 13.27
C VAL A 78 -5.14 8.29 14.22
N TYR A 79 -6.28 7.59 14.26
CA TYR A 79 -7.46 8.05 14.99
C TYR A 79 -7.68 7.37 16.35
N GLY A 80 -7.19 6.13 16.52
CA GLY A 80 -7.37 5.39 17.78
C GLY A 80 -6.29 5.70 18.80
N PHE A 81 -5.02 5.63 18.39
CA PHE A 81 -3.86 5.84 19.27
C PHE A 81 -3.36 7.29 19.29
N HIS A 82 -3.91 8.18 18.44
CA HIS A 82 -3.44 9.55 18.23
C HIS A 82 -1.91 9.61 18.04
N PHE A 83 -1.39 8.67 17.24
CA PHE A 83 0.04 8.57 17.02
C PHE A 83 0.53 9.86 16.36
N THR A 84 1.43 10.56 17.05
CA THR A 84 1.98 11.86 16.65
C THR A 84 3.44 11.68 16.25
N ASP A 85 3.94 12.54 15.36
CA ASP A 85 5.33 12.46 14.95
C ASP A 85 6.24 12.82 16.13
N ALA A 86 7.25 11.98 16.37
CA ALA A 86 8.23 12.18 17.44
C ALA A 86 9.02 13.50 17.32
N LEU A 87 9.00 14.13 16.14
CA LEU A 87 9.67 15.40 15.84
C LEU A 87 8.76 16.63 15.97
N MET A 88 7.46 16.44 16.28
CA MET A 88 6.48 17.53 16.46
C MET A 88 6.19 17.86 17.94
N ASN A 89 6.95 17.24 18.86
CA ASN A 89 6.94 17.57 20.29
C ASN A 89 8.04 18.58 20.64
#